data_AF-A0A7V5YSU1-F1
#
_entry.id   AF-A0A7V5YSU1-F1
#
_cell.length_a   1.000
_cell.length_b   1.000
_cell.length_c   1.000
_cell.angle_alpha   90.00
_cell.angle_beta   90.00
_cell.angle_gamma   90.00
#
_symmetry.space_group_name_H-M   'P 1'
#
loop_
_entity.id
_entity.type
_entity.pdbx_description
1 polymer ?
#
loop_
_entity_poly.entity_id
_entity_poly.type
_entity_poly.pdbx_seq_one_letter_code
_entity_poly.pdbx_strand_id
1 'polypeptide(L)'
;MCCRCELARFVLRDRSWRFPVLAALCLLTAGCVSYDDFTLPPCPPRPTTVRISWQVLAEPVLQPGPPGSWDAVDVLNPVIFRWRDRYFNLYSGFDGATWHTGLATSTDGLRWQKLGRVLSPDPRSWEGSYIAANGTALVLNDTIHYWYQAGDPPQVGLATSRDGLRWTKLPSPVLRPGPRGSWDEMGVADPYVLRVGQTLYMYFLGQDRARRQRLGLATSNDGVHWVKLRSNPVLDLGPPGSFDEVGLGEPAVWRAFGRYWMLYTGRDRHERRRIGIATSSDGVRWSRLPPDTLLSGDQPWNSSVVCDPEVEPHPFGARVWFGGGRVPHPAENIQGRIGVAFLNINEEGATLP
;
A
#
# COMPACT_ATOMS: atom_id res chain seq x y z
N MET A 1 48.58 15.22 -4.91
CA MET A 1 48.99 16.13 -3.82
C MET A 1 48.76 15.42 -2.50
N CYS A 2 49.83 15.36 -1.71
CA CYS A 2 50.03 14.49 -0.55
C CYS A 2 49.75 15.28 0.75
N CYS A 3 49.20 14.63 1.78
CA CYS A 3 49.36 15.01 3.19
C CYS A 3 48.91 13.79 4.04
N ARG A 4 49.79 12.83 4.33
CA ARG A 4 50.78 12.73 5.44
C ARG A 4 50.19 12.81 6.85
N CYS A 5 50.40 11.69 7.54
CA CYS A 5 50.30 11.46 8.97
C CYS A 5 51.29 12.33 9.77
N GLU A 6 50.88 12.76 10.96
CA GLU A 6 51.80 13.07 12.05
C GLU A 6 51.38 12.29 13.31
N LEU A 7 52.32 11.48 13.80
CA LEU A 7 52.31 10.75 15.05
C LEU A 7 52.96 11.62 16.12
N ALA A 8 52.21 12.04 17.13
CA ALA A 8 52.78 12.61 18.35
C ALA A 8 53.05 11.49 19.36
N ARG A 9 54.33 11.30 19.70
CA ARG A 9 54.83 10.42 20.76
C ARG A 9 54.47 11.02 22.13
N PHE A 10 53.78 10.26 22.98
CA PHE A 10 53.79 10.48 24.42
C PHE A 10 54.50 9.31 25.11
N VAL A 11 55.48 9.66 25.94
CA VAL A 11 56.33 8.75 26.71
C VAL A 11 55.53 8.18 27.89
N LEU A 12 55.63 6.86 28.06
CA LEU A 12 55.02 6.05 29.12
C LEU A 12 55.54 6.44 30.51
N ARG A 13 54.63 6.51 31.49
CA ARG A 13 54.90 6.17 32.89
C ARG A 13 53.84 5.20 33.40
N ASP A 14 54.21 3.93 33.28
CA ASP A 14 54.00 2.81 34.18
C ASP A 14 52.94 2.92 35.30
N ARG A 15 51.91 2.05 35.23
CA ARG A 15 51.39 1.23 36.35
C ARG A 15 50.26 0.30 35.89
N SER A 16 50.68 -0.89 35.49
CA SER A 16 50.03 -2.20 35.63
C SER A 16 48.61 -2.29 36.21
N TRP A 17 47.56 -2.29 35.40
CA TRP A 17 46.31 -3.03 35.67
C TRP A 17 45.81 -3.66 34.35
N ARG A 18 45.81 -4.99 34.31
CA ARG A 18 45.31 -5.80 33.19
C ARG A 18 43.78 -5.90 33.31
N PHE A 19 43.06 -5.30 32.38
CA PHE A 19 41.70 -5.70 32.02
C PHE A 19 41.61 -5.73 30.50
N PRO A 20 41.16 -6.83 29.87
CA PRO A 20 40.90 -6.83 28.44
C PRO A 20 39.64 -5.99 28.22
N VAL A 21 39.82 -4.75 27.76
CA VAL A 21 38.72 -3.99 27.16
C VAL A 21 38.45 -4.66 25.82
N LEU A 22 37.50 -5.60 25.82
CA LEU A 22 36.77 -5.98 24.62
C LEU A 22 36.04 -4.72 24.16
N ALA A 23 36.69 -3.95 23.29
CA ALA A 23 36.03 -2.96 22.47
C ALA A 23 35.09 -3.73 21.53
N ALA A 24 33.88 -4.03 22.00
CA ALA A 24 32.79 -4.37 21.13
C ALA A 24 32.57 -3.15 20.23
N LEU A 25 33.07 -3.22 18.99
CA LEU A 25 32.50 -2.42 17.92
C LEU A 25 31.04 -2.87 17.80
N CYS A 26 30.16 -2.23 18.56
CA CYS A 26 28.77 -2.10 18.16
C CYS A 26 28.79 -1.29 16.86
N LEU A 27 28.96 -1.99 15.74
CA LEU A 27 28.53 -1.53 14.44
C LEU A 27 27.04 -1.26 14.60
N LEU A 28 26.70 -0.01 14.89
CA LEU A 28 25.38 0.54 14.65
C LEU A 28 25.06 0.18 13.20
N THR A 29 24.22 -0.83 12.97
CA THR A 29 23.68 -1.13 11.65
C THR A 29 22.75 0.01 11.29
N ALA A 30 23.36 1.11 10.83
CA ALA A 30 22.65 2.24 10.29
C ALA A 30 21.93 1.77 9.02
N GLY A 31 20.65 1.42 9.19
CA GLY A 31 19.54 1.71 8.26
C GLY A 31 19.73 1.44 6.76
N CYS A 32 20.63 0.56 6.33
CA CYS A 32 20.74 0.22 4.92
C CYS A 32 19.48 -0.54 4.48
N VAL A 33 18.82 -0.02 3.44
CA VAL A 33 17.75 -0.74 2.75
C VAL A 33 18.34 -2.03 2.16
N SER A 34 17.74 -3.18 2.49
CA SER A 34 18.17 -4.47 1.96
C SER A 34 17.53 -4.74 0.61
N TYR A 35 18.29 -5.38 -0.29
CA TYR A 35 17.86 -5.75 -1.63
C TYR A 35 18.22 -7.19 -1.95
N ASP A 36 17.31 -7.91 -2.60
CA ASP A 36 17.53 -9.29 -3.05
C ASP A 36 16.76 -9.57 -4.34
N ASP A 37 17.07 -10.70 -4.99
CA ASP A 37 16.37 -11.20 -6.17
C ASP A 37 15.43 -12.33 -5.76
N PHE A 38 14.13 -12.15 -5.98
CA PHE A 38 13.12 -13.15 -5.63
C PHE A 38 11.89 -13.02 -6.53
N THR A 39 11.06 -14.06 -6.54
CA THR A 39 9.71 -14.03 -7.09
C THR A 39 8.70 -14.48 -6.04
N LEU A 40 7.42 -14.31 -6.33
CA LEU A 40 6.40 -15.10 -5.64
C LEU A 40 6.45 -16.54 -6.18
N PRO A 41 5.94 -17.53 -5.42
CA PRO A 41 5.81 -18.90 -5.93
C PRO A 41 5.05 -18.89 -7.27
N PRO A 42 5.58 -19.52 -8.33
CA PRO A 42 4.97 -19.44 -9.64
C PRO A 42 3.58 -20.07 -9.63
N CYS A 43 2.66 -19.47 -10.38
CA CYS A 43 1.38 -20.10 -10.65
C CYS A 43 1.52 -21.13 -11.77
N PRO A 44 0.94 -22.35 -11.64
CA PRO A 44 0.90 -23.30 -12.72
C PRO A 44 0.22 -22.67 -13.95
N PRO A 45 0.82 -22.78 -15.16
CA PRO A 45 0.25 -22.18 -16.35
C PRO A 45 -1.12 -22.78 -16.64
N ARG A 46 -2.15 -21.94 -16.71
CA ARG A 46 -3.47 -22.29 -17.23
C ARG A 46 -3.72 -21.41 -18.47
N PRO A 47 -3.79 -21.99 -19.69
CA PRO A 47 -4.15 -21.23 -20.86
C PRO A 47 -5.65 -20.96 -20.82
N THR A 48 -6.03 -19.82 -20.26
CA THR A 48 -7.42 -19.35 -20.33
C THR A 48 -7.45 -17.90 -20.75
N THR A 49 -8.02 -17.65 -21.93
CA THR A 49 -8.53 -16.32 -22.26
C THR A 49 -9.69 -16.05 -21.31
N VAL A 50 -9.68 -14.87 -20.70
CA VAL A 50 -10.78 -14.46 -19.82
C VAL A 50 -11.47 -13.22 -20.34
N ARG A 51 -12.77 -13.13 -20.09
CA ARG A 51 -13.55 -11.92 -20.28
C ARG A 51 -13.71 -11.22 -18.93
N ILE A 52 -13.44 -9.92 -18.96
CA ILE A 52 -13.58 -9.04 -17.80
C ILE A 52 -14.86 -8.23 -17.93
N SER A 53 -15.64 -8.13 -16.85
CA SER A 53 -16.71 -7.15 -16.76
C SER A 53 -16.87 -6.64 -15.34
N TRP A 54 -17.36 -5.40 -15.22
CA TRP A 54 -17.61 -4.73 -13.95
C TRP A 54 -19.10 -4.55 -13.73
N GLN A 55 -19.53 -4.76 -12.49
CA GLN A 55 -20.82 -4.31 -12.00
C GLN A 55 -20.58 -3.37 -10.82
N VAL A 56 -20.78 -2.07 -11.02
CA VAL A 56 -20.59 -1.04 -9.99
C VAL A 56 -21.91 -0.79 -9.26
N LEU A 57 -21.88 -0.69 -7.93
CA LEU A 57 -23.04 -0.23 -7.18
C LEU A 57 -23.20 1.28 -7.36
N ALA A 58 -24.42 1.71 -7.65
CA ALA A 58 -24.71 3.12 -7.95
C ALA A 58 -24.41 4.05 -6.78
N GLU A 59 -24.72 3.61 -5.55
CA GLU A 59 -24.52 4.39 -4.34
C GLU A 59 -23.24 3.98 -3.59
N PRO A 60 -22.53 4.95 -2.97
CA PRO A 60 -21.40 4.67 -2.12
C PRO A 60 -21.84 3.93 -0.84
N VAL A 61 -20.98 3.03 -0.35
CA VAL A 61 -21.21 2.24 0.87
C VAL A 61 -20.68 2.91 2.14
N LEU A 62 -19.75 3.86 2.01
CA LEU A 62 -19.29 4.71 3.12
C LEU A 62 -19.17 6.16 2.65
N GLN A 63 -19.80 7.08 3.39
CA GLN A 63 -19.85 8.51 3.09
C GLN A 63 -19.09 9.32 4.14
N PRO A 64 -18.70 10.57 3.84
CA PRO A 64 -18.21 11.52 4.84
C PRO A 64 -19.14 11.67 6.05
N GLY A 65 -18.55 12.00 7.20
CA GLY A 65 -19.30 12.35 8.40
C GLY A 65 -20.02 13.69 8.27
N PRO A 66 -20.86 14.07 9.26
CA PRO A 66 -21.52 15.37 9.27
C PRO A 66 -20.50 16.54 9.29
N PRO A 67 -20.88 17.75 8.84
CA PRO A 67 -19.99 18.91 8.87
C PRO A 67 -19.33 19.13 10.24
N GLY A 68 -18.02 19.37 10.25
CA GLY A 68 -17.22 19.56 11.46
C GLY A 68 -16.73 18.27 12.13
N SER A 69 -17.11 17.09 11.61
CA SER A 69 -16.50 15.83 12.03
C SER A 69 -15.11 15.62 11.41
N TRP A 70 -14.33 14.72 12.01
CA TRP A 70 -12.94 14.44 11.62
C TRP A 70 -12.81 13.74 10.24
N ASP A 71 -13.92 13.27 9.68
CA ASP A 71 -14.01 12.65 8.35
C ASP A 71 -15.08 13.33 7.48
N ALA A 72 -15.27 14.64 7.66
CA ALA A 72 -16.32 15.41 7.00
C ALA A 72 -16.00 15.80 5.54
N VAL A 73 -14.71 15.86 5.16
CA VAL A 73 -14.31 16.34 3.83
C VAL A 73 -14.19 15.19 2.83
N ASP A 74 -13.37 14.19 3.17
CA ASP A 74 -13.16 13.00 2.34
C ASP A 74 -13.17 11.72 3.18
N VAL A 75 -13.73 10.66 2.62
CA VAL A 75 -13.65 9.28 3.12
C VAL A 75 -13.18 8.36 2.00
N LEU A 76 -11.96 7.82 2.12
CA LEU A 76 -11.26 7.08 1.05
C LEU A 76 -10.41 5.93 1.61
N ASN A 77 -9.63 5.29 0.74
CA ASN A 77 -8.56 4.34 1.07
C ASN A 77 -9.07 3.20 1.97
N PRO A 78 -10.09 2.43 1.53
CA PRO A 78 -10.62 1.33 2.32
C PRO A 78 -9.55 0.26 2.52
N VAL A 79 -9.35 -0.17 3.76
CA VAL A 79 -8.55 -1.35 4.08
C VAL A 79 -9.45 -2.35 4.77
N ILE A 80 -9.88 -3.36 4.01
CA ILE A 80 -10.96 -4.26 4.40
C ILE A 80 -10.44 -5.67 4.61
N PHE A 81 -10.73 -6.19 5.79
CA PHE A 81 -10.35 -7.55 6.17
C PHE A 81 -11.45 -8.18 7.01
N ARG A 82 -11.55 -9.51 6.93
CA ARG A 82 -12.43 -10.28 7.80
C ARG A 82 -11.68 -10.65 9.07
N TRP A 83 -12.31 -10.41 10.20
CA TRP A 83 -11.82 -10.88 11.49
C TRP A 83 -13.00 -11.30 12.35
N ARG A 84 -12.95 -12.55 12.82
CA ARG A 84 -14.09 -13.24 13.44
C ARG A 84 -15.27 -13.31 12.44
N ASP A 85 -16.46 -12.93 12.87
CA ASP A 85 -17.72 -13.00 12.12
C ASP A 85 -18.06 -11.70 11.37
N ARG A 86 -17.13 -10.74 11.29
CA ARG A 86 -17.40 -9.40 10.72
C ARG A 86 -16.30 -8.92 9.78
N TYR A 87 -16.67 -7.98 8.92
CA TYR A 87 -15.74 -7.14 8.17
C TYR A 87 -15.32 -5.94 9.01
N PHE A 88 -14.05 -5.61 8.92
CA PHE A 88 -13.44 -4.39 9.44
C PHE A 88 -13.01 -3.56 8.23
N ASN A 89 -13.19 -2.23 8.31
CA ASN A 89 -12.68 -1.27 7.34
C ASN A 89 -11.88 -0.20 8.08
N LEU A 90 -10.57 -0.22 7.92
CA LEU A 90 -9.72 0.91 8.30
C LEU A 90 -9.73 1.89 7.12
N TYR A 91 -10.34 3.05 7.30
CA TYR A 91 -10.56 4.00 6.21
C TYR A 91 -9.91 5.36 6.52
N SER A 92 -9.53 6.08 5.48
CA SER A 92 -9.01 7.45 5.61
C SER A 92 -10.17 8.42 5.78
N GLY A 93 -10.11 9.26 6.82
CA GLY A 93 -10.97 10.44 6.97
C GLY A 93 -10.14 11.71 6.95
N PHE A 94 -10.57 12.70 6.16
CA PHE A 94 -9.96 14.03 6.13
C PHE A 94 -10.84 15.05 6.84
N ASP A 95 -10.27 15.77 7.81
CA ASP A 95 -10.98 16.78 8.60
C ASP A 95 -10.91 18.20 8.00
N GLY A 96 -10.23 18.36 6.86
CA GLY A 96 -9.93 19.65 6.23
C GLY A 96 -8.51 20.15 6.48
N ALA A 97 -7.76 19.51 7.36
CA ALA A 97 -6.37 19.83 7.66
C ALA A 97 -5.47 18.59 7.72
N THR A 98 -5.94 17.50 8.32
CA THR A 98 -5.17 16.30 8.64
C THR A 98 -5.93 15.03 8.26
N TRP A 99 -5.20 14.07 7.71
CA TRP A 99 -5.71 12.73 7.48
C TRP A 99 -5.65 11.88 8.75
N HIS A 100 -6.64 11.04 8.93
CA HIS A 100 -6.78 10.13 10.05
C HIS A 100 -7.26 8.75 9.58
N THR A 101 -6.96 7.71 10.35
CA THR A 101 -7.57 6.39 10.13
C THR A 101 -8.76 6.23 11.06
N GLY A 102 -9.93 5.97 10.50
CA GLY A 102 -11.10 5.49 11.23
C GLY A 102 -11.30 4.00 11.12
N LEU A 103 -12.16 3.48 11.98
CA LEU A 103 -12.66 2.11 11.89
C LEU A 103 -14.16 2.12 11.59
N ALA A 104 -14.58 1.30 10.65
CA ALA A 104 -15.96 0.88 10.49
C ALA A 104 -16.07 -0.65 10.50
N THR A 105 -17.24 -1.17 10.86
CA THR A 105 -17.51 -2.61 10.87
C THR A 105 -18.79 -2.95 10.11
N SER A 106 -18.85 -4.14 9.51
CA SER A 106 -19.99 -4.59 8.74
C SER A 106 -20.17 -6.11 8.85
N THR A 107 -21.39 -6.61 8.70
CA THR A 107 -21.67 -8.06 8.60
C THR A 107 -21.69 -8.53 7.15
N ASP A 108 -21.96 -7.65 6.19
CA ASP A 108 -22.12 -7.96 4.77
C ASP A 108 -21.06 -7.30 3.88
N GLY A 109 -20.27 -6.35 4.42
CA GLY A 109 -19.29 -5.56 3.68
C GLY A 109 -19.92 -4.42 2.85
N LEU A 110 -21.23 -4.20 2.95
CA LEU A 110 -21.98 -3.17 2.22
C LEU A 110 -22.55 -2.11 3.16
N ARG A 111 -23.01 -2.51 4.34
CA ARG A 111 -23.58 -1.61 5.35
C ARG A 111 -22.61 -1.46 6.49
N TRP A 112 -22.05 -0.26 6.63
CA TRP A 112 -20.96 0.00 7.56
C TRP A 112 -21.41 0.82 8.76
N GLN A 113 -21.03 0.37 9.95
CA GLN A 113 -21.14 1.12 11.19
C GLN A 113 -19.78 1.72 11.54
N LYS A 114 -19.65 3.05 11.43
CA LYS A 114 -18.46 3.78 11.87
C LYS A 114 -18.32 3.71 13.39
N LEU A 115 -17.13 3.36 13.85
CA LEU A 115 -16.76 3.29 15.27
C LEU A 115 -15.87 4.47 15.70
N GLY A 116 -15.44 5.30 14.75
CA GLY A 116 -14.69 6.53 15.00
C GLY A 116 -13.22 6.43 14.62
N ARG A 117 -12.47 7.47 14.97
CA ARG A 117 -11.04 7.61 14.70
C ARG A 117 -10.21 6.67 15.58
N VAL A 118 -9.31 5.90 14.97
CA VAL A 118 -8.44 4.93 15.66
C VAL A 118 -6.95 5.24 15.54
N LEU A 119 -6.52 5.93 14.47
CA LEU A 119 -5.14 6.44 14.35
C LEU A 119 -5.12 7.90 13.89
N SER A 120 -4.07 8.59 14.33
CA SER A 120 -3.75 9.97 13.98
C SER A 120 -2.22 10.13 13.96
N PRO A 121 -1.69 11.11 13.19
CA PRO A 121 -0.26 11.29 13.11
C PRO A 121 0.24 11.83 14.46
N ASP A 122 1.42 11.38 14.89
CA ASP A 122 2.07 11.93 16.07
C ASP A 122 3.22 12.87 15.67
N PRO A 123 3.09 14.20 15.89
CA PRO A 123 4.13 15.18 15.57
C PRO A 123 5.45 14.99 16.30
N ARG A 124 5.47 14.18 17.36
CA ARG A 124 6.68 13.85 18.14
C ARG A 124 7.41 12.63 17.59
N SER A 125 6.83 11.97 16.59
CA SER A 125 7.34 10.77 15.95
C SER A 125 7.80 11.04 14.52
N TRP A 126 8.24 9.98 13.82
CA TRP A 126 8.59 10.06 12.40
C TRP A 126 7.40 10.38 11.47
N GLU A 127 6.17 10.23 11.96
CA GLU A 127 4.94 10.46 11.17
C GLU A 127 4.67 11.95 10.94
N GLY A 128 5.17 12.83 11.82
CA GLY A 128 4.96 14.26 11.73
C GLY A 128 3.47 14.62 11.72
N SER A 129 3.00 15.22 10.63
CA SER A 129 1.62 15.69 10.46
C SER A 129 0.79 14.87 9.48
N TYR A 130 1.34 13.79 8.90
CA TYR A 130 0.66 13.02 7.85
C TYR A 130 0.54 11.54 8.23
N ILE A 131 -0.69 11.03 8.22
CA ILE A 131 -1.01 9.60 8.24
C ILE A 131 -2.24 9.40 7.37
N ALA A 132 -2.19 8.44 6.46
CA ALA A 132 -3.36 8.07 5.68
C ALA A 132 -3.60 6.57 5.82
N ALA A 133 -4.86 6.16 5.69
CA ALA A 133 -5.20 4.76 5.80
C ALA A 133 -4.75 3.91 4.58
N ASN A 134 -3.98 4.48 3.66
CA ASN A 134 -3.38 3.80 2.51
C ASN A 134 -2.51 2.66 3.03
N GLY A 135 -2.96 1.42 2.81
CA GLY A 135 -2.19 0.28 3.24
C GLY A 135 -2.95 -1.04 3.23
N THR A 136 -2.60 -1.94 4.16
CA THR A 136 -3.22 -3.26 4.27
C THR A 136 -3.20 -3.75 5.70
N ALA A 137 -4.26 -4.45 6.10
CA ALA A 137 -4.35 -5.11 7.38
C ALA A 137 -4.50 -6.63 7.22
N LEU A 138 -3.68 -7.40 7.94
CA LEU A 138 -3.78 -8.85 8.03
C LEU A 138 -3.90 -9.29 9.49
N VAL A 139 -4.67 -10.34 9.73
CA VAL A 139 -4.73 -10.99 11.05
C VAL A 139 -3.66 -12.08 11.10
N LEU A 140 -2.64 -11.87 11.92
CA LEU A 140 -1.54 -12.81 12.15
C LEU A 140 -1.50 -13.18 13.63
N ASN A 141 -1.64 -14.47 13.95
CA ASN A 141 -1.62 -14.98 15.33
C ASN A 141 -2.57 -14.19 16.27
N ASP A 142 -3.84 -14.09 15.88
CA ASP A 142 -4.90 -13.33 16.59
C ASP A 142 -4.61 -11.84 16.83
N THR A 143 -3.64 -11.28 16.11
CA THR A 143 -3.28 -9.86 16.18
C THR A 143 -3.42 -9.24 14.79
N ILE A 144 -4.17 -8.15 14.72
CA ILE A 144 -4.30 -7.35 13.50
C ILE A 144 -2.99 -6.60 13.32
N HIS A 145 -2.33 -6.80 12.19
CA HIS A 145 -1.15 -6.07 11.74
C HIS A 145 -1.60 -5.14 10.63
N TYR A 146 -1.36 -3.84 10.79
CA TYR A 146 -1.76 -2.82 9.84
C TYR A 146 -0.54 -2.06 9.35
N TRP A 147 -0.18 -2.28 8.09
CA TRP A 147 0.85 -1.50 7.40
C TRP A 147 0.17 -0.28 6.80
N TYR A 148 0.71 0.90 7.07
CA TYR A 148 0.09 2.18 6.71
C TYR A 148 1.13 3.20 6.26
N GLN A 149 0.70 4.22 5.53
CA GLN A 149 1.56 5.32 5.10
C GLN A 149 1.54 6.50 6.08
N ALA A 150 2.71 7.06 6.36
CA ALA A 150 2.86 8.27 7.17
C ALA A 150 4.14 9.05 6.83
N GLY A 151 4.28 10.26 7.40
CA GLY A 151 5.51 11.05 7.32
C GLY A 151 5.66 11.88 6.04
N ASP A 152 6.64 12.80 6.06
CA ASP A 152 7.07 13.61 4.94
C ASP A 152 8.61 13.65 4.88
N PRO A 153 9.28 12.96 3.94
CA PRO A 153 8.69 12.17 2.84
C PRO A 153 7.91 10.93 3.34
N PRO A 154 6.97 10.41 2.55
CA PRO A 154 6.14 9.27 2.96
C PRO A 154 6.97 8.01 3.13
N GLN A 155 6.65 7.26 4.19
CA GLN A 155 7.25 5.99 4.58
C GLN A 155 6.14 5.03 5.05
N VAL A 156 6.47 3.73 5.15
CA VAL A 156 5.52 2.73 5.64
C VAL A 156 5.76 2.44 7.12
N GLY A 157 4.72 2.60 7.93
CA GLY A 157 4.66 2.21 9.33
C GLY A 157 3.96 0.86 9.53
N LEU A 158 4.00 0.37 10.76
CA LEU A 158 3.23 -0.80 11.21
C LEU A 158 2.60 -0.49 12.57
N ALA A 159 1.29 -0.72 12.67
CA ALA A 159 0.55 -0.70 13.91
C ALA A 159 -0.08 -2.07 14.17
N THR A 160 -0.20 -2.44 15.44
CA THR A 160 -0.84 -3.70 15.84
C THR A 160 -2.01 -3.48 16.78
N SER A 161 -3.03 -4.32 16.69
CA SER A 161 -4.18 -4.31 17.59
C SER A 161 -4.71 -5.72 17.84
N ARG A 162 -5.30 -5.94 19.02
CA ARG A 162 -5.99 -7.18 19.39
C ARG A 162 -7.51 -7.03 19.44
N ASP A 163 -8.04 -5.83 19.19
CA ASP A 163 -9.46 -5.51 19.24
C ASP A 163 -9.94 -4.61 18.08
N GLY A 164 -9.01 -4.10 17.26
CA GLY A 164 -9.26 -3.15 16.17
C GLY A 164 -9.49 -1.71 16.65
N LEU A 165 -9.66 -1.48 17.95
CA LEU A 165 -9.99 -0.18 18.54
C LEU A 165 -8.76 0.50 19.14
N ARG A 166 -7.92 -0.27 19.82
CA ARG A 166 -6.69 0.21 20.48
C ARG A 166 -5.48 -0.28 19.70
N TRP A 167 -4.68 0.66 19.26
CA TRP A 167 -3.54 0.39 18.40
C TRP A 167 -2.22 0.77 19.06
N THR A 168 -1.20 -0.06 18.85
CA THR A 168 0.19 0.22 19.21
C THR A 168 0.97 0.42 17.91
N LYS A 169 1.48 1.63 17.69
CA LYS A 169 2.34 1.96 16.55
C LYS A 169 3.79 1.60 16.86
N LEU A 170 4.51 1.04 15.90
CA LEU A 170 5.96 0.91 16.02
C LEU A 170 6.63 2.30 15.99
N PRO A 171 7.71 2.50 16.77
CA PRO A 171 8.36 3.81 16.90
C PRO A 171 9.18 4.21 15.66
N SER A 172 9.31 3.34 14.67
CA SER A 172 10.07 3.58 13.45
C SER A 172 9.35 2.98 12.24
N PRO A 173 9.51 3.56 11.04
CA PRO A 173 8.96 3.00 9.83
C PRO A 173 9.62 1.65 9.50
N VAL A 174 8.84 0.74 8.93
CA VAL A 174 9.25 -0.61 8.52
C VAL A 174 9.73 -0.66 7.07
N LEU A 175 9.32 0.29 6.23
CA LEU A 175 9.88 0.50 4.89
C LEU A 175 10.23 1.98 4.71
N ARG A 176 11.47 2.24 4.29
CA ARG A 176 12.03 3.57 4.05
C ARG A 176 12.29 3.80 2.55
N PRO A 177 12.46 5.05 2.08
CA PRO A 177 12.87 5.37 0.72
C PRO A 177 14.20 4.72 0.36
N GLY A 178 14.44 4.47 -0.92
CA GLY A 178 15.73 3.97 -1.39
C GLY A 178 16.84 5.03 -1.33
N PRO A 179 18.10 4.64 -1.61
CA PRO A 179 19.21 5.57 -1.64
C PRO A 179 19.04 6.59 -2.78
N ARG A 180 19.73 7.74 -2.66
CA ARG A 180 19.72 8.79 -3.69
C ARG A 180 19.93 8.23 -5.10
N GLY A 181 19.09 8.64 -6.03
CA GLY A 181 19.05 8.20 -7.42
C GLY A 181 18.24 6.93 -7.66
N SER A 182 17.68 6.29 -6.63
CA SER A 182 16.74 5.18 -6.81
C SER A 182 15.37 5.67 -7.27
N TRP A 183 14.59 4.73 -7.82
CA TRP A 183 13.24 4.97 -8.35
C TRP A 183 12.21 5.37 -7.27
N ASP A 184 12.58 5.20 -6.00
CA ASP A 184 11.79 5.41 -4.79
C ASP A 184 12.50 6.33 -3.77
N GLU A 185 13.45 7.16 -4.22
CA GLU A 185 14.28 8.02 -3.35
C GLU A 185 13.49 9.12 -2.63
N MET A 186 12.32 9.53 -3.16
CA MET A 186 11.52 10.62 -2.61
C MET A 186 10.42 10.16 -1.67
N GLY A 187 10.16 8.86 -1.56
CA GLY A 187 9.09 8.34 -0.73
C GLY A 187 8.64 6.94 -1.12
N VAL A 188 8.11 6.22 -0.13
CA VAL A 188 7.40 4.97 -0.32
C VAL A 188 6.02 5.05 0.34
N ALA A 189 5.00 4.50 -0.32
CA ALA A 189 3.60 4.73 0.00
C ALA A 189 2.75 3.50 -0.38
N ASP A 190 1.46 3.55 -0.06
CA ASP A 190 0.44 2.58 -0.49
C ASP A 190 0.83 1.10 -0.33
N PRO A 191 1.20 0.65 0.88
CA PRO A 191 1.66 -0.72 1.09
C PRO A 191 0.52 -1.73 0.98
N TYR A 192 0.53 -2.57 -0.05
CA TYR A 192 -0.36 -3.71 -0.15
C TYR A 192 0.32 -5.02 0.22
N VAL A 193 -0.11 -5.65 1.31
CA VAL A 193 0.55 -6.85 1.86
C VAL A 193 -0.29 -8.10 1.65
N LEU A 194 0.24 -9.06 0.89
CA LEU A 194 -0.32 -10.41 0.81
C LEU A 194 0.60 -11.43 1.46
N ARG A 195 0.01 -12.46 2.05
CA ARG A 195 0.72 -13.61 2.62
C ARG A 195 0.65 -14.81 1.67
N VAL A 196 1.80 -15.34 1.28
CA VAL A 196 1.90 -16.58 0.51
C VAL A 196 2.74 -17.59 1.30
N GLY A 197 2.08 -18.59 1.87
CA GLY A 197 2.72 -19.52 2.80
C GLY A 197 3.19 -18.82 4.09
N GLN A 198 4.48 -18.90 4.37
CA GLN A 198 5.11 -18.25 5.53
C GLN A 198 5.65 -16.85 5.22
N THR A 199 5.67 -16.45 3.95
CA THR A 199 6.29 -15.21 3.50
C THR A 199 5.23 -14.14 3.23
N LEU A 200 5.53 -12.92 3.64
CA LEU A 200 4.79 -11.71 3.32
C LEU A 200 5.44 -11.05 2.10
N TYR A 201 4.60 -10.54 1.22
CA TYR A 201 5.00 -9.75 0.06
C TYR A 201 4.26 -8.42 0.13
N MET A 202 5.00 -7.32 -0.01
CA MET A 202 4.44 -5.97 -0.02
C MET A 202 4.64 -5.38 -1.40
N TYR A 203 3.55 -5.11 -2.11
CA TYR A 203 3.57 -4.18 -3.23
C TYR A 203 3.46 -2.77 -2.67
N PHE A 204 4.21 -1.81 -3.21
CA PHE A 204 4.24 -0.45 -2.69
C PHE A 204 4.49 0.57 -3.78
N LEU A 205 3.97 1.78 -3.61
CA LEU A 205 4.33 2.93 -4.42
C LEU A 205 5.75 3.37 -4.04
N GLY A 206 6.58 3.64 -5.04
CA GLY A 206 7.83 4.40 -4.88
C GLY A 206 7.84 5.61 -5.78
N GLN A 207 8.36 6.72 -5.26
CA GLN A 207 8.47 7.98 -5.99
C GLN A 207 9.93 8.40 -6.20
N ASP A 208 10.27 8.77 -7.43
CA ASP A 208 11.60 9.31 -7.73
C ASP A 208 11.65 10.84 -7.68
N ARG A 209 12.84 11.40 -7.87
CA ARG A 209 13.07 12.86 -7.89
C ARG A 209 12.37 13.61 -9.03
N ALA A 210 11.98 12.91 -10.10
CA ALA A 210 11.13 13.47 -11.15
C ALA A 210 9.63 13.39 -10.79
N ARG A 211 9.30 12.99 -9.55
CA ARG A 211 7.94 12.84 -9.02
C ARG A 211 7.13 11.75 -9.75
N ARG A 212 7.81 10.83 -10.45
CA ARG A 212 7.16 9.67 -11.07
C ARG A 212 6.83 8.65 -9.99
N GLN A 213 5.58 8.21 -9.96
CA GLN A 213 5.08 7.21 -9.02
C GLN A 213 4.93 5.87 -9.73
N ARG A 214 5.64 4.84 -9.27
CA ARG A 214 5.65 3.48 -9.85
C ARG A 214 5.43 2.45 -8.76
N LEU A 215 5.23 1.18 -9.11
CA LEU A 215 5.01 0.13 -8.13
C LEU A 215 6.23 -0.77 -8.00
N GLY A 216 6.62 -1.07 -6.76
CA GLY A 216 7.68 -1.99 -6.40
C GLY A 216 7.16 -3.15 -5.55
N LEU A 217 8.07 -4.07 -5.24
CA LEU A 217 7.84 -5.26 -4.44
C LEU A 217 8.92 -5.39 -3.35
N ALA A 218 8.51 -5.77 -2.15
CA ALA A 218 9.37 -6.16 -1.04
C ALA A 218 8.87 -7.47 -0.41
N THR A 219 9.75 -8.18 0.30
CA THR A 219 9.42 -9.41 1.01
C THR A 219 9.84 -9.36 2.47
N SER A 220 9.12 -10.06 3.34
CA SER A 220 9.40 -10.18 4.77
C SER A 220 8.87 -11.50 5.32
N ASN A 221 9.47 -11.99 6.40
CA ASN A 221 8.95 -13.13 7.17
C ASN A 221 8.32 -12.72 8.51
N ASP A 222 8.51 -11.47 8.95
CA ASP A 222 8.03 -10.98 10.25
C ASP A 222 7.15 -9.73 10.15
N GLY A 223 7.05 -9.12 8.96
CA GLY A 223 6.27 -7.91 8.71
C GLY A 223 6.95 -6.61 9.16
N VAL A 224 8.13 -6.69 9.76
CA VAL A 224 8.88 -5.56 10.31
C VAL A 224 10.14 -5.29 9.48
N HIS A 225 10.87 -6.33 9.13
CA HIS A 225 12.09 -6.23 8.33
C HIS A 225 11.78 -6.61 6.89
N TRP A 226 11.92 -5.65 5.98
CA TRP A 226 11.59 -5.80 4.57
C TRP A 226 12.83 -5.78 3.70
N VAL A 227 12.87 -6.67 2.71
CA VAL A 227 13.88 -6.74 1.66
C VAL A 227 13.24 -6.35 0.34
N LYS A 228 13.70 -5.26 -0.29
CA LYS A 228 13.16 -4.81 -1.58
C LYS A 228 13.68 -5.69 -2.71
N LEU A 229 12.85 -5.94 -3.70
CA LEU A 229 13.29 -6.59 -4.93
C LEU A 229 14.33 -5.70 -5.64
N ARG A 230 15.47 -6.29 -6.02
CA ARG A 230 16.57 -5.57 -6.67
C ARG A 230 16.17 -5.01 -8.04
N SER A 231 15.35 -5.75 -8.78
CA SER A 231 14.86 -5.37 -10.11
C SER A 231 13.65 -4.42 -10.09
N ASN A 232 13.28 -3.86 -8.93
CA ASN A 232 12.22 -2.85 -8.88
C ASN A 232 12.52 -1.64 -9.79
N PRO A 233 11.48 -0.96 -10.32
CA PRO A 233 10.04 -1.20 -10.11
C PRO A 233 9.50 -2.41 -10.87
N VAL A 234 8.42 -3.03 -10.36
CA VAL A 234 7.72 -4.16 -11.01
C VAL A 234 6.63 -3.72 -11.99
N LEU A 235 6.14 -2.48 -11.86
CA LEU A 235 5.24 -1.85 -12.82
C LEU A 235 5.66 -0.38 -13.04
N ASP A 236 6.04 -0.06 -14.28
CA ASP A 236 6.42 1.30 -14.71
C ASP A 236 5.22 2.04 -15.32
N LEU A 237 5.30 3.36 -15.51
CA LEU A 237 4.25 4.21 -16.08
C LEU A 237 3.76 3.73 -17.46
N GLY A 238 2.49 4.00 -17.77
CA GLY A 238 1.96 3.80 -19.10
C GLY A 238 2.55 4.78 -20.12
N PRO A 239 2.43 4.51 -21.43
CA PRO A 239 2.89 5.42 -22.48
C PRO A 239 2.11 6.75 -22.43
N PRO A 240 2.65 7.84 -23.00
CA PRO A 240 1.93 9.12 -23.07
C PRO A 240 0.52 8.98 -23.68
N GLY A 241 -0.46 9.60 -23.03
CA GLY A 241 -1.88 9.53 -23.37
C GLY A 241 -2.65 8.36 -22.76
N SER A 242 -1.97 7.45 -22.04
CA SER A 242 -2.64 6.42 -21.25
C SER A 242 -3.22 6.98 -19.94
N PHE A 243 -4.17 6.25 -19.34
CA PHE A 243 -4.79 6.63 -18.07
C PHE A 243 -3.81 6.60 -16.88
N ASP A 244 -2.66 5.94 -17.05
CA ASP A 244 -1.64 5.70 -16.04
C ASP A 244 -0.28 6.32 -16.44
N GLU A 245 -0.32 7.41 -17.21
CA GLU A 245 0.88 8.09 -17.75
C GLU A 245 1.63 8.96 -16.72
N VAL A 246 0.98 9.41 -15.63
CA VAL A 246 1.58 10.35 -14.66
C VAL A 246 1.98 9.68 -13.35
N GLY A 247 1.21 8.68 -12.91
CA GLY A 247 1.48 8.00 -11.65
C GLY A 247 0.67 6.73 -11.48
N LEU A 248 1.28 5.78 -10.77
CA LEU A 248 0.66 4.56 -10.26
C LEU A 248 0.59 4.60 -8.74
N GLY A 249 -0.44 4.01 -8.17
CA GLY A 249 -0.63 3.91 -6.72
C GLY A 249 -1.55 2.79 -6.32
N GLU A 250 -1.66 2.61 -5.00
CA GLU A 250 -2.66 1.76 -4.34
C GLU A 250 -2.91 0.40 -5.01
N PRO A 251 -1.87 -0.47 -5.07
CA PRO A 251 -2.04 -1.80 -5.62
C PRO A 251 -2.97 -2.64 -4.75
N ALA A 252 -3.67 -3.60 -5.36
CA ALA A 252 -4.31 -4.71 -4.66
C ALA A 252 -4.05 -6.02 -5.41
N VAL A 253 -3.38 -6.97 -4.77
CA VAL A 253 -2.85 -8.18 -5.40
C VAL A 253 -3.44 -9.44 -4.79
N TRP A 254 -3.96 -10.33 -5.63
CA TRP A 254 -4.47 -11.64 -5.21
C TRP A 254 -4.09 -12.73 -6.21
N ARG A 255 -4.25 -13.99 -5.79
CA ARG A 255 -4.02 -15.16 -6.63
C ARG A 255 -5.35 -15.83 -6.97
N ALA A 256 -5.64 -15.97 -8.26
CA ALA A 256 -6.85 -16.65 -8.76
C ALA A 256 -6.63 -17.11 -10.21
N PHE A 257 -7.42 -18.09 -10.67
CA PHE A 257 -7.41 -18.53 -12.06
C PHE A 257 -6.02 -18.90 -12.61
N GLY A 258 -5.14 -19.48 -11.76
CA GLY A 258 -3.80 -19.88 -12.18
C GLY A 258 -2.83 -18.72 -12.43
N ARG A 259 -3.06 -17.55 -11.84
CA ARG A 259 -2.18 -16.37 -11.97
C ARG A 259 -2.32 -15.43 -10.78
N TYR A 260 -1.36 -14.50 -10.66
CA TYR A 260 -1.51 -13.31 -9.85
C TYR A 260 -2.22 -12.23 -10.64
N TRP A 261 -3.08 -11.50 -9.95
CA TRP A 261 -3.84 -10.36 -10.45
C TRP A 261 -3.48 -9.15 -9.61
N MET A 262 -3.41 -7.98 -10.25
CA MET A 262 -3.21 -6.70 -9.60
C MET A 262 -4.28 -5.75 -10.11
N LEU A 263 -5.04 -5.17 -9.20
CA LEU A 263 -5.68 -3.88 -9.42
C LEU A 263 -4.69 -2.78 -9.02
N TYR A 264 -4.67 -1.68 -9.75
CA TYR A 264 -3.82 -0.53 -9.41
C TYR A 264 -4.48 0.76 -9.85
N THR A 265 -4.29 1.84 -9.09
CA THR A 265 -4.71 3.18 -9.50
C THR A 265 -3.75 3.71 -10.56
N GLY A 266 -4.27 4.17 -11.69
CA GLY A 266 -3.56 4.97 -12.69
C GLY A 266 -4.06 6.40 -12.72
N ARG A 267 -3.13 7.35 -12.88
CA ARG A 267 -3.41 8.79 -12.93
C ARG A 267 -3.02 9.41 -14.28
N ASP A 268 -3.96 10.11 -14.91
CA ASP A 268 -3.76 10.82 -16.17
C ASP A 268 -3.27 12.28 -15.94
N ARG A 269 -2.88 12.97 -17.01
CA ARG A 269 -2.43 14.39 -16.97
C ARG A 269 -3.47 15.40 -16.47
N HIS A 270 -4.72 14.98 -16.34
CA HIS A 270 -5.82 15.79 -15.83
C HIS A 270 -6.19 15.40 -14.40
N GLU A 271 -5.34 14.66 -13.70
CA GLU A 271 -5.56 14.16 -12.34
C GLU A 271 -6.77 13.24 -12.20
N ARG A 272 -7.28 12.70 -13.32
CA ARG A 272 -8.33 11.67 -13.27
C ARG A 272 -7.69 10.35 -12.90
N ARG A 273 -8.40 9.58 -12.07
CA ARG A 273 -7.95 8.27 -11.60
C ARG A 273 -8.90 7.18 -12.06
N ARG A 274 -8.33 6.07 -12.52
CA ARG A 274 -9.06 4.84 -12.86
C ARG A 274 -8.28 3.65 -12.32
N ILE A 275 -8.97 2.53 -12.12
CA ILE A 275 -8.32 1.28 -11.69
C ILE A 275 -8.02 0.42 -12.92
N GLY A 276 -6.73 0.14 -13.12
CA GLY A 276 -6.22 -0.81 -14.11
C GLY A 276 -6.11 -2.22 -13.59
N ILE A 277 -5.97 -3.17 -14.52
CA ILE A 277 -5.75 -4.59 -14.21
C ILE A 277 -4.43 -5.04 -14.84
N ALA A 278 -3.61 -5.72 -14.07
CA ALA A 278 -2.43 -6.42 -14.56
C ALA A 278 -2.40 -7.87 -14.07
N THR A 279 -1.68 -8.72 -14.78
CA THR A 279 -1.54 -10.14 -14.43
C THR A 279 -0.09 -10.60 -14.48
N SER A 280 0.24 -11.60 -13.67
CA SER A 280 1.59 -12.16 -13.59
C SER A 280 1.56 -13.65 -13.26
N SER A 281 2.56 -14.40 -13.73
CA SER A 281 2.77 -15.80 -13.33
C SER A 281 3.69 -15.93 -12.11
N ASP A 282 4.53 -14.93 -11.83
CA ASP A 282 5.58 -14.94 -10.82
C ASP A 282 5.48 -13.79 -9.80
N GLY A 283 4.50 -12.90 -9.96
CA GLY A 283 4.27 -11.74 -9.12
C GLY A 283 5.27 -10.59 -9.32
N VAL A 284 6.23 -10.73 -10.24
CA VAL A 284 7.28 -9.73 -10.52
C VAL A 284 7.10 -9.13 -11.91
N ARG A 285 6.84 -9.97 -12.90
CA ARG A 285 6.66 -9.54 -14.29
C ARG A 285 5.19 -9.40 -14.58
N TRP A 286 4.74 -8.16 -14.77
CA TRP A 286 3.34 -7.82 -14.93
C TRP A 286 2.98 -7.47 -16.37
N SER A 287 1.90 -8.06 -16.86
CA SER A 287 1.27 -7.72 -18.13
C SER A 287 -0.05 -7.02 -17.88
N ARG A 288 -0.17 -5.76 -18.32
CA ARG A 288 -1.42 -4.99 -18.27
C ARG A 288 -2.48 -5.64 -19.16
N LEU A 289 -3.73 -5.56 -18.72
CA LEU A 289 -4.88 -5.82 -19.58
C LEU A 289 -5.22 -4.56 -20.39
N PRO A 290 -5.97 -4.69 -21.50
CA PRO A 290 -6.27 -3.54 -22.36
C PRO A 290 -7.18 -2.50 -21.69
N PRO A 291 -7.20 -1.24 -22.18
CA PRO A 291 -7.92 -0.13 -21.54
C PRO A 291 -9.46 -0.26 -21.47
N ASP A 292 -10.07 -1.19 -22.19
CA ASP A 292 -11.50 -1.49 -22.10
C ASP A 292 -11.87 -2.29 -20.84
N THR A 293 -10.87 -2.82 -20.12
CA THR A 293 -11.04 -3.56 -18.85
C THR A 293 -10.99 -2.68 -17.60
N LEU A 294 -10.71 -1.38 -17.75
CA LEU A 294 -10.54 -0.45 -16.64
C LEU A 294 -11.85 -0.25 -15.86
N LEU A 295 -11.74 -0.19 -14.54
CA LEU A 295 -12.82 0.39 -13.74
C LEU A 295 -12.70 1.92 -13.78
N SER A 296 -13.73 2.55 -14.33
CA SER A 296 -13.83 3.99 -14.52
C SER A 296 -14.99 4.57 -13.71
N GLY A 297 -14.96 5.87 -13.46
CA GLY A 297 -16.09 6.58 -12.85
C GLY A 297 -17.30 6.61 -13.77
N ASP A 298 -18.36 5.89 -13.41
CA ASP A 298 -19.64 5.82 -14.14
C ASP A 298 -20.83 6.37 -13.33
N GLN A 299 -20.60 6.79 -12.08
CA GLN A 299 -21.59 7.40 -11.20
C GLN A 299 -21.31 8.89 -10.98
N PRO A 300 -22.33 9.70 -10.63
CA PRO A 300 -22.13 11.13 -10.33
C PRO A 300 -21.13 11.40 -9.19
N TRP A 301 -20.98 10.47 -8.25
CA TRP A 301 -20.12 10.63 -7.08
C TRP A 301 -18.65 10.23 -7.31
N ASN A 302 -18.35 9.38 -8.30
CA ASN A 302 -17.02 8.87 -8.62
C ASN A 302 -16.53 9.25 -10.03
N SER A 303 -17.19 10.21 -10.69
CA SER A 303 -17.04 10.52 -12.12
C SER A 303 -15.61 10.90 -12.57
N SER A 304 -14.74 11.32 -11.65
CA SER A 304 -13.38 11.75 -11.96
C SER A 304 -12.29 10.91 -11.31
N VAL A 305 -12.61 10.27 -10.19
CA VAL A 305 -11.66 9.52 -9.39
C VAL A 305 -12.27 8.18 -9.03
N VAL A 306 -11.57 7.11 -9.42
CA VAL A 306 -11.75 5.74 -8.93
C VAL A 306 -10.35 5.20 -8.62
N CYS A 307 -10.08 4.91 -7.35
CA CYS A 307 -8.77 4.59 -6.81
C CYS A 307 -8.87 3.67 -5.59
N ASP A 308 -7.72 3.32 -5.01
CA ASP A 308 -7.59 2.58 -3.75
C ASP A 308 -8.41 1.28 -3.70
N PRO A 309 -8.23 0.37 -4.70
CA PRO A 309 -8.91 -0.91 -4.68
C PRO A 309 -8.53 -1.71 -3.43
N GLU A 310 -9.52 -2.35 -2.83
CA GLU A 310 -9.34 -3.44 -1.87
C GLU A 310 -10.14 -4.64 -2.36
N VAL A 311 -9.52 -5.83 -2.31
CA VAL A 311 -10.03 -7.00 -3.05
C VAL A 311 -10.39 -8.14 -2.10
N GLU A 312 -11.62 -8.60 -2.21
CA GLU A 312 -12.03 -9.91 -1.71
C GLU A 312 -12.29 -10.86 -2.89
N PRO A 313 -11.44 -11.89 -3.11
CA PRO A 313 -11.64 -12.85 -4.18
C PRO A 313 -12.96 -13.62 -4.05
N HIS A 314 -13.59 -13.89 -5.20
CA HIS A 314 -14.80 -14.70 -5.33
C HIS A 314 -14.58 -15.78 -6.43
N PRO A 315 -15.28 -16.94 -6.43
CA PRO A 315 -15.08 -17.99 -7.43
C PRO A 315 -15.08 -17.55 -8.90
N PHE A 316 -15.79 -16.46 -9.23
CA PHE A 316 -15.91 -15.92 -10.59
C PHE A 316 -15.24 -14.55 -10.76
N GLY A 317 -14.38 -14.14 -9.83
CA GLY A 317 -13.66 -12.86 -9.92
C GLY A 317 -13.36 -12.27 -8.55
N ALA A 318 -13.85 -11.06 -8.26
CA ALA A 318 -13.61 -10.38 -7.00
C ALA A 318 -14.72 -9.38 -6.66
N ARG A 319 -14.98 -9.21 -5.37
CA ARG A 319 -15.60 -7.99 -4.85
C ARG A 319 -14.51 -6.96 -4.58
N VAL A 320 -14.74 -5.72 -5.00
CA VAL A 320 -13.77 -4.64 -4.94
C VAL A 320 -14.40 -3.46 -4.23
N TRP A 321 -13.83 -3.05 -3.10
CA TRP A 321 -14.10 -1.73 -2.54
C TRP A 321 -13.10 -0.74 -3.12
N PHE A 322 -13.53 0.50 -3.33
CA PHE A 322 -12.67 1.51 -3.94
C PHE A 322 -13.01 2.90 -3.42
N GLY A 323 -12.01 3.77 -3.35
CA GLY A 323 -12.18 5.21 -3.17
C GLY A 323 -12.70 5.86 -4.45
N GLY A 324 -13.65 6.78 -4.34
CA GLY A 324 -14.15 7.53 -5.49
C GLY A 324 -14.48 8.97 -5.19
N GLY A 325 -14.36 9.82 -6.21
CA GLY A 325 -14.56 11.26 -6.10
C GLY A 325 -14.96 11.91 -7.42
N ARG A 326 -15.53 13.12 -7.32
CA ARG A 326 -16.02 13.90 -8.47
C ARG A 326 -15.10 15.06 -8.87
N VAL A 327 -14.05 15.33 -8.09
CA VAL A 327 -13.08 16.38 -8.37
C VAL A 327 -11.72 15.74 -8.62
N PRO A 328 -11.10 15.93 -9.79
CA PRO A 328 -9.75 15.43 -10.07
C PRO A 328 -8.72 16.35 -9.41
N HIS A 329 -8.26 15.98 -8.21
CA HIS A 329 -7.23 16.70 -7.46
C HIS A 329 -6.20 15.71 -6.89
N PRO A 330 -4.90 16.08 -6.72
CA PRO A 330 -3.82 15.14 -6.42
C PRO A 330 -3.90 14.35 -5.11
N ALA A 331 -4.67 14.81 -4.11
CA ALA A 331 -4.77 14.09 -2.83
C ALA A 331 -6.15 14.28 -2.16
N GLU A 332 -6.38 15.39 -1.48
CA GLU A 332 -7.62 15.71 -0.75
C GLU A 332 -8.58 16.63 -1.53
N ASN A 333 -9.74 16.91 -0.93
CA ASN A 333 -10.83 17.73 -1.46
C ASN A 333 -11.42 17.17 -2.76
N ILE A 334 -11.37 15.85 -2.93
CA ILE A 334 -11.91 15.16 -4.10
C ILE A 334 -13.40 14.80 -3.94
N GLN A 335 -13.94 15.06 -2.76
CA GLN A 335 -15.27 14.67 -2.30
C GLN A 335 -15.41 13.16 -2.21
N GLY A 336 -14.43 12.58 -1.53
CA GLY A 336 -14.15 11.18 -1.43
C GLY A 336 -15.24 10.41 -0.71
N ARG A 337 -15.63 9.29 -1.31
CA ARG A 337 -16.52 8.28 -0.74
C ARG A 337 -15.97 6.90 -1.07
N ILE A 338 -16.40 5.88 -0.35
CA ILE A 338 -16.05 4.48 -0.67
C ILE A 338 -17.25 3.81 -1.33
N GLY A 339 -17.02 3.19 -2.49
CA GLY A 339 -17.99 2.38 -3.22
C GLY A 339 -17.62 0.91 -3.27
N VAL A 340 -18.45 0.14 -3.97
CA VAL A 340 -18.25 -1.28 -4.24
C VAL A 340 -18.51 -1.57 -5.70
N ALA A 341 -17.65 -2.39 -6.30
CA ALA A 341 -17.83 -2.99 -7.60
C ALA A 341 -17.59 -4.50 -7.53
N PHE A 342 -18.17 -5.23 -8.46
CA PHE A 342 -17.94 -6.65 -8.66
C PHE A 342 -17.20 -6.84 -9.98
N LEU A 343 -15.99 -7.37 -9.89
CA LEU A 343 -15.19 -7.79 -11.02
C LEU A 343 -15.57 -9.23 -11.36
N ASN A 344 -16.07 -9.46 -12.57
CA ASN A 344 -16.30 -10.79 -13.10
C ASN A 344 -15.16 -11.16 -14.05
N ILE A 345 -14.63 -12.38 -13.87
CA ILE A 345 -13.55 -12.98 -14.66
C ILE A 345 -14.08 -14.31 -15.17
N ASN A 346 -14.53 -14.32 -16.43
CA ASN A 346 -15.13 -15.50 -17.05
C ASN A 346 -14.12 -16.17 -17.98
N GLU A 347 -13.79 -17.44 -17.74
CA GLU A 347 -12.94 -18.22 -18.66
C GLU A 347 -13.72 -18.53 -19.96
N GLU A 348 -13.17 -18.19 -21.12
CA GLU A 348 -13.81 -18.52 -22.40
C GLU A 348 -13.86 -20.05 -22.59
N GLY A 349 -15.05 -20.57 -22.93
CA GLY A 349 -15.26 -22.00 -23.18
C GLY A 349 -15.63 -22.85 -21.96
N ALA A 350 -15.81 -22.25 -20.78
CA ALA A 350 -16.40 -22.94 -19.64
C ALA A 350 -17.92 -23.09 -19.85
N THR A 351 -18.37 -24.27 -20.28
CA THR A 351 -19.78 -24.66 -20.16
C THR A 351 -20.14 -24.67 -18.68
N LEU A 352 -21.13 -23.86 -18.29
CA LEU A 352 -21.75 -23.97 -16.97
C LEU A 352 -22.26 -25.41 -16.79
N PRO A 353 -22.05 -26.03 -15.62
CA PRO A 353 -22.59 -27.36 -15.33
C PRO A 353 -24.11 -27.39 -15.33
#